data_AF-A0A5N9A922-F1
#
_entry.id   AF-A0A5N9A922-F1
#
_cell.length_a   1.000
_cell.length_b   1.000
_cell.length_c   1.000
_cell.angle_alpha   90.00
_cell.angle_beta   90.00
_cell.angle_gamma   90.00
#
_symmetry.space_group_name_H-M   'P 1'
#
loop_
_entity.id
_entity.type
_entity.pdbx_description
1 polymer ?
#
loop_
_entity_poly.entity_id
_entity_poly.type
_entity_poly.pdbx_seq_one_letter_code
_entity_poly.pdbx_strand_id
1 'polypeptide(L)'
;MIIKVEPAEFFMYRVIMIANLENPDPEDQEIRDYLEANELEPKYRSEGDFEGRHSESMQFGGCYLGRHTGEINLIQQRYIEREIITHEINRHLGESDDPVVIPDERRESAVAELLRTFHVDSSFEEQPDGKFSVVLDGDTVRQAARTLLAG
;
A
#
# COMPACT_ATOMS: atom_id res chain seq x y z
N MET A 1 2.56 -5.97 -5.08
CA MET A 1 3.30 -7.25 -5.15
C MET A 1 2.60 -8.36 -4.38
N ILE A 2 2.48 -9.58 -4.93
CA ILE A 2 1.92 -10.72 -4.20
C ILE A 2 3.04 -11.55 -3.57
N ILE A 3 2.89 -11.91 -2.29
CA ILE A 3 3.83 -12.78 -1.58
C ILE A 3 3.13 -14.10 -1.25
N LYS A 4 3.63 -15.20 -1.83
CA LYS A 4 3.17 -16.56 -1.53
C LYS A 4 4.22 -17.31 -0.72
N VAL A 5 3.77 -17.96 0.34
CA VAL A 5 4.60 -18.89 1.12
C VAL A 5 4.11 -20.30 0.84
N GLU A 6 5.00 -21.14 0.30
CA GLU A 6 4.68 -22.52 -0.05
C GLU A 6 5.59 -23.49 0.71
N PRO A 7 5.08 -24.66 1.13
CA PRO A 7 5.92 -25.72 1.70
C PRO A 7 7.00 -26.16 0.70
N ALA A 8 8.19 -26.45 1.21
CA ALA A 8 9.27 -27.11 0.49
C ALA A 8 9.67 -28.40 1.23
N GLU A 9 10.46 -29.27 0.60
CA GLU A 9 10.92 -30.50 1.24
C GLU A 9 11.74 -30.21 2.52
N PHE A 10 11.73 -31.15 3.48
CA PHE A 10 12.51 -31.10 4.74
C PHE A 10 12.26 -29.87 5.64
N PHE A 11 11.00 -29.59 6.01
CA PHE A 11 10.63 -28.50 6.94
C PHE A 11 11.03 -27.08 6.48
N MET A 12 11.37 -26.93 5.21
CA MET A 12 11.62 -25.63 4.62
C MET A 12 10.33 -25.09 3.99
N TYR A 13 10.27 -23.78 3.81
CA TYR A 13 9.29 -23.14 2.94
C TYR A 13 10.04 -22.35 1.87
N ARG A 14 9.38 -22.06 0.77
CA ARG A 14 9.84 -21.09 -0.23
C ARG A 14 8.94 -19.88 -0.18
N VAL A 15 9.52 -18.72 -0.45
CA VAL A 15 8.78 -17.47 -0.63
C VAL A 15 8.82 -17.13 -2.10
N ILE A 16 7.66 -16.88 -2.69
CA ILE A 16 7.51 -16.50 -4.09
C ILE A 16 6.91 -15.11 -4.11
N MET A 17 7.65 -14.15 -4.65
CA MET A 17 7.21 -12.79 -4.88
C MET A 17 6.78 -12.66 -6.33
N ILE A 18 5.58 -12.14 -6.57
CA ILE A 18 4.97 -12.06 -7.89
C ILE A 18 4.62 -10.60 -8.15
N ALA A 19 5.21 -10.04 -9.20
CA ALA A 19 4.99 -8.66 -9.62
C ALA A 19 4.25 -8.67 -10.96
N ASN A 20 3.16 -7.91 -11.05
CA ASN A 20 2.45 -7.71 -12.30
C ASN A 20 3.27 -6.80 -13.22
N LEU A 21 3.59 -7.25 -14.43
CA LEU A 21 4.41 -6.48 -15.37
C LEU A 21 3.57 -5.51 -16.23
N GLU A 22 2.27 -5.76 -16.36
CA GLU A 22 1.36 -4.93 -17.16
C GLU A 22 0.83 -3.75 -16.34
N ASN A 23 0.47 -4.00 -15.08
CA ASN A 23 0.01 -3.00 -14.14
C ASN A 23 0.66 -3.24 -12.77
N PRO A 24 1.92 -2.79 -12.59
CA PRO A 24 2.63 -2.94 -11.33
C PRO A 24 1.87 -2.28 -10.18
N ASP A 25 1.91 -2.89 -9.01
CA ASP A 25 1.34 -2.28 -7.83
C ASP A 25 2.22 -1.10 -7.38
N PRO A 26 1.67 -0.04 -6.75
CA PRO A 26 2.42 1.16 -6.39
C PRO A 26 3.66 0.89 -5.51
N GLU A 27 3.61 -0.15 -4.67
CA GLU A 27 4.71 -0.52 -3.78
C GLU A 27 5.80 -1.36 -4.45
N ASP A 28 5.57 -1.87 -5.66
CA ASP A 28 6.46 -2.84 -6.31
C ASP A 28 7.89 -2.31 -6.44
N GLN A 29 8.05 -1.03 -6.79
CA GLN A 29 9.36 -0.43 -6.94
C GLN A 29 10.10 -0.31 -5.61
N GLU A 30 9.43 0.13 -4.55
CA GLU A 30 10.06 0.27 -3.22
C GLU A 30 10.46 -1.10 -2.65
N ILE A 31 9.68 -2.14 -2.91
CA ILE A 31 10.05 -3.51 -2.55
C ILE A 31 11.29 -3.96 -3.34
N ARG A 32 11.37 -3.66 -4.64
CA ARG A 32 12.56 -3.98 -5.45
C ARG A 32 13.80 -3.26 -4.96
N ASP A 33 13.69 -1.97 -4.66
CA ASP A 33 14.77 -1.15 -4.12
C ASP A 33 15.23 -1.70 -2.76
N TYR A 34 14.29 -2.15 -1.92
CA TYR A 34 14.61 -2.82 -0.66
C TYR A 34 15.38 -4.12 -0.87
N LEU A 35 14.96 -4.97 -1.82
CA LEU A 35 15.67 -6.21 -2.15
C LEU A 35 17.10 -5.92 -2.63
N GLU A 36 17.27 -4.93 -3.51
CA GLU A 36 18.57 -4.52 -4.03
C GLU A 36 19.48 -3.98 -2.91
N ALA A 37 18.98 -3.06 -2.09
CA ALA A 37 19.74 -2.46 -0.99
C ALA A 37 20.21 -3.47 0.07
N ASN A 38 19.52 -4.61 0.19
CA ASN A 38 19.85 -5.69 1.12
C ASN A 38 20.53 -6.88 0.43
N GLU A 39 20.93 -6.75 -0.84
CA GLU A 39 21.60 -7.80 -1.63
C GLU A 39 20.79 -9.12 -1.66
N LEU A 40 19.47 -8.99 -1.76
CA LEU A 40 18.53 -10.12 -1.74
C LEU A 40 18.23 -10.60 -3.17
N GLU A 41 18.97 -11.61 -3.61
CA GLU A 41 18.81 -12.16 -4.95
C GLU A 41 17.88 -13.39 -4.98
N PRO A 42 16.95 -13.47 -5.94
CA PRO A 42 16.10 -14.65 -6.09
C PRO A 42 16.92 -15.83 -6.61
N LYS A 43 16.62 -17.03 -6.09
CA LYS A 43 17.19 -18.28 -6.59
C LYS A 43 16.71 -18.59 -8.01
N TYR A 44 15.46 -18.26 -8.30
CA TYR A 44 14.87 -18.40 -9.63
C TYR A 44 14.05 -17.16 -9.97
N ARG A 45 14.17 -16.72 -11.21
CA ARG A 45 13.37 -15.64 -11.80
C ARG A 45 12.77 -16.15 -13.10
N SER A 46 11.48 -15.92 -13.28
CA SER A 46 10.78 -16.32 -14.50
C SER A 46 9.60 -15.39 -14.76
N GLU A 47 9.34 -15.11 -16.01
CA GLU A 47 8.11 -14.43 -16.44
C GLU A 47 7.08 -15.46 -16.92
N GLY A 48 5.81 -15.15 -16.73
CA GLY A 48 4.72 -16.05 -17.12
C GLY A 48 3.35 -15.44 -16.88
N ASP A 49 2.33 -16.28 -16.96
CA ASP A 49 0.98 -15.95 -16.53
C ASP A 49 0.82 -16.23 -15.03
N PHE A 50 0.28 -15.27 -14.30
CA PHE A 50 -0.23 -15.48 -12.95
C PHE A 50 -1.62 -14.85 -12.84
N GLU A 51 -2.64 -15.67 -12.58
CA GLU A 51 -4.04 -15.24 -12.46
C GLU A 51 -4.54 -14.44 -13.69
N GLY A 52 -4.11 -14.83 -14.89
CA GLY A 52 -4.51 -14.18 -16.14
C GLY A 52 -3.77 -12.88 -16.46
N ARG A 53 -2.66 -12.59 -15.75
CA ARG A 53 -1.84 -11.39 -15.93
C ARG A 53 -0.39 -11.76 -16.23
N HIS A 54 0.24 -11.03 -17.14
CA HIS A 54 1.66 -11.21 -17.38
C HIS A 54 2.48 -10.70 -16.19
N SER A 55 3.22 -11.61 -15.56
CA SER A 55 3.85 -11.37 -14.26
C SER A 55 5.27 -11.93 -14.20
N GLU A 56 6.12 -11.29 -13.42
CA GLU A 56 7.42 -11.81 -13.00
C GLU A 56 7.26 -12.56 -11.67
N SER A 57 7.80 -13.76 -11.60
CA SER A 57 7.92 -14.56 -10.37
C SER A 57 9.38 -14.63 -9.93
N MET A 58 9.62 -14.27 -8.67
CA MET A 58 10.91 -14.34 -8.00
C MET A 58 10.82 -15.33 -6.82
N GLN A 59 11.64 -16.38 -6.82
CA GLN A 59 11.61 -17.42 -5.80
C GLN A 59 12.82 -17.33 -4.87
N PHE A 60 12.56 -17.39 -3.56
CA PHE A 60 13.55 -17.31 -2.49
C PHE A 60 13.43 -18.50 -1.53
N GLY A 61 14.54 -18.84 -0.89
CA GLY A 61 14.51 -19.77 0.24
C GLY A 61 13.82 -19.14 1.45
N GLY A 62 13.02 -19.91 2.18
CA GLY A 62 12.24 -19.41 3.32
C GLY A 62 13.08 -18.80 4.42
N CYS A 63 14.15 -19.48 4.84
CA CYS A 63 15.07 -18.93 5.85
C CYS A 63 15.85 -17.70 5.36
N TYR A 64 16.01 -17.55 4.04
CA TYR A 64 16.74 -16.44 3.43
C TYR A 64 15.88 -15.18 3.43
N LEU A 65 14.66 -15.26 2.89
CA LEU A 65 13.78 -14.09 2.80
C LEU A 65 12.91 -13.89 4.06
N GLY A 66 12.69 -14.92 4.87
CA GLY A 66 11.80 -14.87 6.03
C GLY A 66 12.22 -13.87 7.12
N ARG A 67 13.48 -13.44 7.15
CA ARG A 67 13.93 -12.35 8.04
C ARG A 67 13.56 -10.95 7.52
N HIS A 68 13.18 -10.85 6.26
CA HIS A 68 12.87 -9.62 5.54
C HIS A 68 11.38 -9.46 5.25
N THR A 69 10.58 -10.54 5.36
CA THR A 69 9.14 -10.48 5.11
C THR A 69 8.42 -9.50 6.03
N GLY A 70 8.92 -9.25 7.24
CA GLY A 70 8.38 -8.21 8.12
C GLY A 70 8.52 -6.81 7.55
N GLU A 71 9.72 -6.43 7.10
CA GLU A 71 9.99 -5.12 6.48
C GLU A 71 9.23 -4.96 5.16
N ILE A 72 9.19 -6.01 4.34
CA ILE A 72 8.41 -6.00 3.09
C ILE A 72 6.92 -5.81 3.40
N ASN A 73 6.37 -6.50 4.40
CA ASN A 73 4.99 -6.30 4.84
C ASN A 73 4.74 -4.85 5.28
N LEU A 74 5.69 -4.22 6.00
CA LEU A 74 5.58 -2.82 6.40
C LEU A 74 5.57 -1.88 5.18
N ILE A 75 6.33 -2.19 4.12
CA ILE A 75 6.25 -1.45 2.85
C ILE A 75 4.82 -1.55 2.29
N GLN A 76 4.30 -2.77 2.11
CA GLN A 76 2.94 -2.98 1.57
C GLN A 76 1.87 -2.27 2.42
N GLN A 77 1.97 -2.40 3.74
CA GLN A 77 1.05 -1.80 4.68
C GLN A 77 0.99 -0.28 4.50
N ARG A 78 2.13 0.42 4.35
CA ARG A 78 2.15 1.88 4.14
C ARG A 78 1.39 2.31 2.89
N TYR A 79 1.46 1.55 1.80
CA TYR A 79 0.72 1.89 0.57
C TYR A 79 -0.78 1.66 0.73
N ILE A 80 -1.17 0.55 1.36
CA ILE A 80 -2.58 0.26 1.67
C ILE A 80 -3.16 1.33 2.60
N GLU A 81 -2.44 1.69 3.67
CA GLU A 81 -2.85 2.76 4.59
C GLU A 81 -3.11 4.08 3.86
N ARG A 82 -2.19 4.48 2.98
CA ARG A 82 -2.33 5.69 2.16
C ARG A 82 -3.53 5.63 1.23
N GLU A 83 -3.76 4.49 0.60
CA GLU A 83 -4.91 4.26 -0.28
C GLU A 83 -6.23 4.40 0.48
N ILE A 84 -6.37 3.73 1.62
CA ILE A 84 -7.60 3.75 2.41
C ILE A 84 -7.85 5.15 3.00
N ILE A 85 -6.82 5.84 3.50
CA ILE A 85 -6.97 7.23 3.96
C ILE A 85 -7.35 8.16 2.81
N THR A 86 -6.72 8.00 1.64
CA THR A 86 -7.06 8.81 0.46
C THR A 86 -8.50 8.57 0.03
N HIS A 87 -8.95 7.32 0.04
CA HIS A 87 -10.35 6.98 -0.22
C HIS A 87 -11.29 7.69 0.77
N GLU A 88 -10.99 7.62 2.06
CA GLU A 88 -11.82 8.20 3.11
C GLU A 88 -11.84 9.74 3.06
N ILE A 89 -10.72 10.37 2.75
CA ILE A 89 -10.65 11.82 2.47
C ILE A 89 -11.60 12.17 1.33
N ASN A 90 -11.49 11.49 0.18
CA ASN A 90 -12.34 11.77 -0.98
C ASN A 90 -13.82 11.56 -0.65
N ARG A 91 -14.15 10.52 0.13
CA ARG A 91 -15.50 10.25 0.62
C ARG A 91 -16.03 11.43 1.44
N HIS A 92 -15.28 11.91 2.43
CA HIS A 92 -15.70 13.05 3.26
C HIS A 92 -15.82 14.38 2.51
N LEU A 93 -15.04 14.57 1.45
CA LEU A 93 -15.11 15.77 0.61
C LEU A 93 -16.39 15.79 -0.25
N GLY A 94 -16.87 14.63 -0.69
CA GLY A 94 -18.03 14.51 -1.60
C GLY A 94 -19.36 14.15 -0.92
N GLU A 95 -19.34 13.28 0.08
CA GLU A 95 -20.54 12.78 0.78
C GLU A 95 -20.88 13.65 2.00
N SER A 96 -21.29 14.89 1.77
CA SER A 96 -21.76 15.79 2.83
C SER A 96 -22.84 16.76 2.34
N ASP A 97 -23.55 17.40 3.29
CA ASP A 97 -24.50 18.47 3.01
C ASP A 97 -23.82 19.76 2.48
N ASP A 98 -22.49 19.86 2.66
CA ASP A 98 -21.66 20.99 2.23
C ASP A 98 -20.33 20.46 1.65
N PRO A 99 -20.35 19.95 0.41
CA PRO A 99 -19.20 19.29 -0.21
C PRO A 99 -18.09 20.28 -0.54
N VAL A 100 -16.85 19.80 -0.53
CA VAL A 100 -15.67 20.60 -0.89
C VAL A 100 -15.13 20.13 -2.24
N VAL A 101 -15.34 20.95 -3.27
CA VAL A 101 -14.82 20.68 -4.62
C VAL A 101 -13.41 21.24 -4.74
N ILE A 102 -12.44 20.35 -4.89
CA ILE A 102 -11.06 20.71 -5.19
C ILE A 102 -10.90 20.81 -6.71
N PRO A 103 -10.43 21.94 -7.28
CA PRO A 103 -10.17 22.06 -8.70
C PRO A 103 -9.19 20.98 -9.20
N ASP A 104 -9.44 20.41 -10.38
CA ASP A 104 -8.62 19.31 -10.93
C ASP A 104 -7.12 19.63 -10.95
N GLU A 105 -6.76 20.87 -11.30
CA GLU A 105 -5.37 21.36 -11.34
C GLU A 105 -4.66 21.31 -9.98
N ARG A 106 -5.41 21.38 -8.88
CA ARG A 106 -4.89 21.35 -7.50
C ARG A 106 -5.19 20.02 -6.80
N ARG A 107 -5.87 19.09 -7.47
CA ARG A 107 -6.43 17.90 -6.81
C ARG A 107 -5.36 16.99 -6.25
N GLU A 108 -4.36 16.67 -7.05
CA GLU A 108 -3.26 15.80 -6.64
C GLU A 108 -2.49 16.38 -5.44
N SER A 109 -2.09 17.65 -5.53
CA SER A 109 -1.33 18.32 -4.47
C SER A 109 -2.15 18.54 -3.19
N ALA A 110 -3.43 18.90 -3.31
CA ALA A 110 -4.30 19.07 -2.15
C ALA A 110 -4.59 17.74 -1.44
N VAL A 111 -4.85 16.66 -2.19
CA VAL A 111 -5.04 15.33 -1.60
C VAL A 111 -3.75 14.84 -0.95
N ALA A 112 -2.58 15.08 -1.55
CA ALA A 112 -1.30 14.73 -0.93
C ALA A 112 -1.07 15.46 0.40
N GLU A 113 -1.42 16.75 0.49
CA GLU A 113 -1.32 17.52 1.73
C GLU A 113 -2.31 17.08 2.80
N LEU A 114 -3.55 16.75 2.41
CA LEU A 114 -4.54 16.17 3.32
C LEU A 114 -4.07 14.80 3.82
N LEU A 115 -3.58 13.94 2.93
CA LEU A 115 -3.02 12.64 3.29
C LEU A 115 -1.88 12.81 4.29
N ARG A 116 -0.96 13.75 4.09
CA ARG A 116 0.12 14.06 5.03
C ARG A 116 -0.40 14.49 6.41
N THR A 117 -1.53 15.18 6.44
CA THR A 117 -2.15 15.68 7.69
C THR A 117 -2.88 14.56 8.44
N PHE A 118 -3.55 13.66 7.72
CA PHE A 118 -4.42 12.64 8.28
C PHE A 118 -3.79 11.24 8.33
N HIS A 119 -2.62 11.00 7.75
CA HIS A 119 -1.87 9.75 7.91
C HIS A 119 -1.10 9.75 9.23
N VAL A 120 -1.86 9.53 10.31
CA VAL A 120 -1.35 9.41 11.69
C VAL A 120 -1.97 8.18 12.36
N ASP A 121 -1.31 7.63 13.37
CA ASP A 121 -1.76 6.39 14.05
C ASP A 121 -3.20 6.48 14.56
N SER A 122 -3.63 7.65 15.04
CA SER A 122 -4.98 7.88 15.56
C SER A 122 -6.07 7.84 14.48
N SER A 123 -5.71 7.80 13.20
CA SER A 123 -6.66 7.69 12.09
C SER A 123 -7.09 6.25 11.85
N PHE A 124 -6.49 5.28 12.55
CA PHE A 124 -6.83 3.86 12.45
C PHE A 124 -7.41 3.39 13.78
N GLU A 125 -8.55 2.70 13.72
CA GLU A 125 -9.17 2.07 14.87
C GLU A 125 -9.25 0.56 14.63
N GLU A 126 -8.84 -0.23 15.63
CA GLU A 126 -9.03 -1.68 15.63
C GLU A 126 -10.49 -1.99 15.93
N GLN A 127 -11.13 -2.69 15.00
CA GLN A 127 -12.50 -3.16 15.09
C GLN A 127 -12.57 -4.44 15.94
N PRO A 128 -13.76 -4.79 16.49
CA PRO A 128 -13.92 -5.99 17.32
C PRO A 128 -13.56 -7.32 16.64
N ASP A 129 -13.46 -7.37 15.31
CA ASP A 129 -13.03 -8.55 14.54
C ASP A 129 -11.50 -8.62 14.33
N GLY A 130 -10.74 -7.70 14.94
CA GLY A 130 -9.28 -7.59 14.84
C GLY A 130 -8.79 -6.93 13.55
N LYS A 131 -9.69 -6.35 12.74
CA LYS A 131 -9.33 -5.58 11.54
C LYS A 131 -9.21 -4.10 11.87
N PHE A 132 -8.45 -3.37 11.07
CA PHE A 132 -8.36 -1.92 11.19
C PHE A 132 -9.31 -1.24 10.20
N SER A 133 -9.90 -0.13 10.64
CA SER A 133 -10.65 0.80 9.79
C SER A 133 -10.09 2.21 9.92
N VAL A 134 -10.18 2.99 8.84
CA VAL A 134 -9.87 4.42 8.91
C VAL A 134 -11.06 5.16 9.52
N VAL A 135 -10.76 6.02 10.50
CA VAL A 135 -11.74 6.85 11.20
C VAL A 135 -11.28 8.30 11.12
N LEU A 136 -11.90 9.06 10.22
CA LEU A 136 -11.65 10.49 10.06
C LEU A 136 -12.90 11.29 10.44
N ASP A 137 -12.70 12.42 11.09
CA ASP A 137 -13.77 13.38 11.30
C ASP A 137 -14.02 14.18 10.02
N GLY A 138 -15.19 13.98 9.40
CA GLY A 138 -15.50 14.58 8.10
C GLY A 138 -15.50 16.11 8.11
N ASP A 139 -15.91 16.74 9.21
CA ASP A 139 -15.89 18.20 9.33
C ASP A 139 -14.46 18.73 9.38
N THR A 140 -13.59 18.08 10.13
CA THR A 140 -12.16 18.39 10.21
C THR A 140 -11.50 18.22 8.83
N VAL A 141 -11.79 17.14 8.09
CA VAL A 141 -11.27 16.91 6.74
C VAL A 141 -11.69 18.04 5.80
N ARG A 142 -12.98 18.41 5.79
CA ARG A 142 -13.50 19.50 4.95
C ARG A 142 -12.92 20.85 5.32
N GLN A 143 -12.78 21.14 6.61
CA GLN A 143 -12.17 22.39 7.08
C GLN A 143 -10.69 22.50 6.66
N ALA A 144 -9.93 21.40 6.78
CA ALA A 144 -8.56 21.35 6.31
C ALA A 144 -8.48 21.61 4.79
N ALA A 145 -9.35 20.96 4.00
CA ALA A 145 -9.40 21.17 2.56
C ALA A 145 -9.73 22.61 2.17
N ARG A 146 -10.71 23.25 2.84
CA ARG A 146 -11.04 24.67 2.63
C ARG A 146 -9.87 25.59 2.95
N THR A 147 -9.16 25.31 4.04
CA THR A 147 -7.98 26.08 4.45
C THR A 147 -6.88 25.98 3.39
N LEU A 148 -6.65 24.79 2.84
CA LEU A 148 -5.69 24.56 1.76
C LEU A 148 -6.07 25.29 0.47
N LEU A 149 -7.37 25.36 0.14
CA LEU A 149 -7.85 26.05 -1.07
C LEU A 149 -7.85 27.58 -0.95
N ALA A 150 -7.95 28.11 0.27
CA ALA A 150 -7.95 29.55 0.55
C ALA A 150 -6.54 30.17 0.52
N GLY A 151 -5.49 29.35 0.60
CA GLY A 151 -4.10 29.73 0.33
C GLY A 151 -3.73 29.51 -1.14
#